data_AF-A0AA96EJM6-F1
#
_entry.id   AF-A0AA96EJM6-F1
#
_cell.length_a   1.000
_cell.length_b   1.000
_cell.length_c   1.000
_cell.angle_alpha   90.00
_cell.angle_beta   90.00
_cell.angle_gamma   90.00
#
_symmetry.space_group_name_H-M   'P 1'
#
loop_
_entity.id
_entity.type
_entity.pdbx_description
1 polymer ?
#
loop_
_entity_poly.entity_id
_entity_poly.type
_entity_poly.pdbx_seq_one_letter_code
_entity_poly.pdbx_strand_id
1 'polypeptide(L)'
;MDVQQHPELDPIIEALDCAYQGALNGLETFTRHAIAVTDQLADLKLTVSRQDELSIVPERAMSPQDAFRQLADILVTRARPILDPFGQKARVRVEDLIDWTGEPPRHNLSHLQHGLQKIDYARSKSLRDFFQRVVIRLTPEAVPDHAKSLAAFDLVACIGVPLPNAHVVRFARTDAGTVVSMRLGREESQMPWHLTPAHLISIDKMFVALAAVCAIAGMAAEAVQITERGESIVQRLRQSTTQYKSGDQHVIGLAARMTLHRDRIDILFAQDVWQVVYDVIRECIAGVKFIADA
;
A
#
# COMPACT_ATOMS: atom_id res chain seq x y z
N MET A 1 0.20 -23.34 10.38
CA MET A 1 -1.14 -22.71 10.43
C MET A 1 -1.36 -22.25 9.02
N ASP A 2 -2.04 -23.11 8.27
CA ASP A 2 -1.68 -23.32 6.88
C ASP A 2 -2.49 -22.36 6.01
N VAL A 3 -1.82 -21.28 5.62
CA VAL A 3 -2.10 -20.55 4.37
C VAL A 3 -2.34 -21.61 3.31
N GLN A 4 -3.37 -21.49 2.46
CA GLN A 4 -3.41 -22.28 1.23
C GLN A 4 -2.10 -22.02 0.50
N GLN A 5 -1.16 -22.94 0.71
CA GLN A 5 0.13 -22.93 0.05
C GLN A 5 -0.22 -23.05 -1.42
N HIS A 6 0.30 -22.15 -2.22
CA HIS A 6 0.45 -22.42 -3.63
C HIS A 6 1.78 -23.17 -3.71
N PRO A 7 1.82 -24.51 -3.48
CA PRO A 7 3.09 -25.23 -3.36
C PRO A 7 3.90 -25.15 -4.66
N GLU A 8 3.23 -24.84 -5.77
CA GLU A 8 3.82 -24.58 -7.07
C GLU A 8 4.50 -23.19 -7.16
N LEU A 9 4.07 -22.22 -6.36
CA LEU A 9 4.65 -20.87 -6.29
C LEU A 9 5.62 -20.69 -5.12
N ASP A 10 5.52 -21.48 -4.05
CA ASP A 10 6.40 -21.39 -2.89
C ASP A 10 7.91 -21.47 -3.26
N PRO A 11 8.36 -22.42 -4.10
CA PRO A 11 9.76 -22.47 -4.55
C PRO A 11 10.18 -21.22 -5.33
N ILE A 12 9.25 -20.64 -6.10
CA ILE A 12 9.51 -19.43 -6.89
C ILE A 12 9.65 -18.23 -5.95
N ILE A 13 8.76 -18.10 -4.97
CA ILE A 13 8.80 -17.01 -3.97
C ILE A 13 10.11 -17.07 -3.20
N GLU A 14 10.52 -18.25 -2.73
CA GLU A 14 11.78 -18.43 -2.00
C GLU A 14 12.99 -18.09 -2.88
N ALA A 15 13.00 -18.54 -4.14
CA ALA A 15 14.07 -18.22 -5.07
C ALA A 15 14.17 -16.71 -5.34
N LEU A 16 13.03 -16.02 -5.50
CA LEU A 16 13.00 -14.58 -5.72
C LEU A 16 13.40 -13.80 -4.45
N ASP A 17 12.98 -14.23 -3.26
CA ASP A 17 13.44 -13.62 -1.99
C ASP A 17 14.95 -13.81 -1.81
N CYS A 18 15.49 -14.98 -2.14
CA CYS A 18 16.94 -15.22 -2.16
C CYS A 18 17.64 -14.29 -3.15
N ALA A 19 17.10 -14.14 -4.36
CA ALA A 19 17.65 -13.24 -5.37
C ALA A 19 17.63 -11.78 -4.91
N TYR A 20 16.55 -11.35 -4.25
CA TYR A 20 16.43 -10.01 -3.69
C TYR A 20 17.47 -9.76 -2.60
N GLN A 21 17.61 -10.66 -1.64
CA GLN A 21 18.64 -10.55 -0.59
C GLN A 21 20.05 -10.58 -1.18
N GLY A 22 20.28 -11.37 -2.23
CA GLY A 22 21.54 -11.36 -2.99
C GLY A 22 21.83 -10.00 -3.64
N ALA A 23 20.83 -9.37 -4.26
CA ALA A 23 20.96 -8.03 -4.83
C ALA A 23 21.27 -6.98 -3.74
N LEU A 24 20.60 -7.04 -2.58
CA LEU A 24 20.86 -6.17 -1.44
C LEU A 24 22.29 -6.34 -0.90
N ASN A 25 22.78 -7.58 -0.79
CA ASN A 25 24.16 -7.86 -0.37
C ASN A 25 25.19 -7.25 -1.34
N GLY A 26 24.94 -7.35 -2.64
CA GLY A 26 25.78 -6.73 -3.67
C GLY A 26 25.81 -5.20 -3.55
N LEU A 27 24.65 -4.58 -3.41
CA LEU A 27 24.51 -3.14 -3.21
C LEU A 27 25.20 -2.67 -1.92
N GLU A 28 25.08 -3.42 -0.83
CA GLU A 28 25.73 -3.11 0.44
C GLU A 28 27.24 -3.17 0.31
N THR A 29 27.77 -4.25 -0.27
CA THR A 29 29.21 -4.43 -0.47
C THR A 29 29.80 -3.30 -1.31
N PHE A 30 29.14 -2.97 -2.42
CA PHE A 30 29.56 -1.85 -3.28
C PHE A 30 29.54 -0.52 -2.52
N THR A 31 28.48 -0.25 -1.75
CA THR A 31 28.34 0.99 -0.98
C THR A 31 29.40 1.10 0.12
N ARG A 32 29.69 0.02 0.85
CA ARG A 32 30.75 -0.02 1.87
C ARG A 32 32.14 0.18 1.26
N HIS A 33 32.42 -0.43 0.11
CA HIS A 33 33.68 -0.20 -0.61
C HIS A 33 33.82 1.25 -1.08
N ALA A 34 32.74 1.85 -1.60
CA ALA A 34 32.74 3.25 -1.99
C ALA A 34 33.06 4.18 -0.80
N ILE A 35 32.47 3.92 0.38
CA ILE A 35 32.79 4.66 1.62
C ILE A 35 34.26 4.54 1.96
N ALA A 36 34.80 3.31 1.97
CA ALA A 36 36.20 3.08 2.30
C ALA A 36 37.16 3.80 1.35
N VAL A 37 36.85 3.84 0.04
CA VAL A 37 37.64 4.60 -0.95
C VAL A 37 37.54 6.11 -0.70
N THR A 38 36.36 6.63 -0.39
CA THR A 38 36.18 8.05 -0.06
C THR A 38 36.98 8.45 1.18
N ASP A 39 36.96 7.61 2.23
CA ASP A 39 37.73 7.84 3.46
C ASP A 39 39.24 7.84 3.19
N GLN A 40 39.74 6.86 2.40
CA GLN A 40 41.14 6.78 2.00
C GLN A 40 41.60 8.00 1.17
N LEU A 41 40.75 8.51 0.28
CA LEU A 41 41.04 9.70 -0.52
C LEU A 41 41.08 10.97 0.35
N ALA A 42 40.21 11.07 1.37
CA ALA A 42 40.21 12.16 2.33
C ALA A 42 41.48 12.18 3.20
N ASP A 43 41.94 11.01 3.65
CA ASP A 43 43.16 10.86 4.45
C ASP A 43 44.42 11.31 3.69
N LEU A 44 44.43 11.17 2.36
CA LEU A 44 45.53 11.63 1.50
C LEU A 44 45.57 13.17 1.33
N LYS A 45 44.70 13.93 2.00
CA LYS A 45 44.52 15.39 1.85
C LYS A 45 44.34 15.83 0.40
N LEU A 46 43.92 14.90 -0.47
CA LEU A 46 43.41 15.18 -1.79
C LEU A 46 41.99 15.70 -1.61
N THR A 47 41.82 16.85 -0.96
CA THR A 47 40.58 17.61 -1.04
C THR A 47 40.47 18.11 -2.47
N VAL A 48 39.99 17.23 -3.34
CA VAL A 48 39.35 17.62 -4.58
C VAL A 48 38.26 18.59 -4.14
N SER A 49 38.28 19.81 -4.68
CA SER A 49 37.28 20.85 -4.42
C SER A 49 35.89 20.22 -4.36
N ARG A 50 35.03 20.63 -3.43
CA ARG A 50 33.65 20.08 -3.21
C ARG A 50 32.78 19.85 -4.46
N GLN A 51 33.20 20.36 -5.63
CA GLN A 51 32.55 20.21 -6.94
C GLN A 51 33.07 19.02 -7.78
N ASP A 52 34.18 18.38 -7.39
CA ASP A 52 34.88 17.32 -8.14
C ASP A 52 34.97 15.99 -7.37
N GLU A 53 34.21 15.83 -6.28
CA GLU A 53 34.02 14.51 -5.67
C GLU A 53 33.48 13.55 -6.72
N LEU A 54 34.15 12.39 -6.91
CA LEU A 54 33.59 11.29 -7.68
C LEU A 54 32.20 10.98 -7.11
N SER A 55 31.16 11.40 -7.83
CA SER A 55 29.76 11.18 -7.47
C SER A 55 29.44 9.70 -7.64
N ILE A 56 29.93 8.88 -6.70
CA ILE A 56 29.59 7.47 -6.59
C ILE A 56 28.19 7.41 -5.99
N VAL A 57 27.21 7.19 -6.85
CA VAL A 57 25.81 6.98 -6.46
C VAL A 57 25.50 5.52 -6.77
N PRO A 58 25.53 4.61 -5.77
CA PRO A 58 25.25 3.18 -5.96
C PRO A 58 23.93 2.91 -6.70
N GLU A 59 22.93 3.76 -6.48
CA GLU A 59 21.59 3.64 -7.06
C GLU A 59 21.52 3.95 -8.57
N ARG A 60 22.59 4.45 -9.20
CA ARG A 60 22.58 4.78 -10.65
C ARG A 60 22.38 3.57 -11.56
N ALA A 61 22.78 2.38 -11.12
CA ALA A 61 22.58 1.15 -11.88
C ALA A 61 21.27 0.43 -11.50
N MET A 62 20.94 0.39 -10.20
CA MET A 62 19.73 -0.24 -9.68
C MET A 62 19.51 0.19 -8.22
N SER A 63 18.32 0.68 -7.88
CA SER A 63 17.95 0.93 -6.48
C SER A 63 17.35 -0.33 -5.82
N PRO A 64 17.36 -0.44 -4.47
CA PRO A 64 16.66 -1.53 -3.77
C PRO A 64 15.18 -1.64 -4.15
N GLN A 65 14.51 -0.50 -4.38
CA GLN A 65 13.10 -0.46 -4.76
C GLN A 65 12.87 -1.01 -6.17
N ASP A 66 13.76 -0.68 -7.11
CA ASP A 66 13.68 -1.18 -8.49
C ASP A 66 13.90 -2.68 -8.55
N ALA A 67 14.86 -3.19 -7.77
CA ALA A 67 15.10 -4.63 -7.64
C ALA A 67 13.85 -5.33 -7.10
N PHE A 68 13.26 -4.81 -6.01
CA PHE A 68 12.03 -5.38 -5.45
C PHE A 68 10.88 -5.35 -6.45
N ARG A 69 10.66 -4.21 -7.13
CA ARG A 69 9.58 -4.05 -8.11
C ARG A 69 9.71 -5.05 -9.27
N GLN A 70 10.89 -5.21 -9.85
CA GLN A 70 11.11 -6.16 -10.94
C GLN A 70 10.83 -7.61 -10.52
N LEU A 71 11.26 -7.99 -9.31
CA LEU A 71 11.02 -9.34 -8.79
C LEU A 71 9.54 -9.55 -8.43
N ALA A 72 8.89 -8.52 -7.88
CA ALA A 72 7.45 -8.51 -7.63
C ALA A 72 6.66 -8.67 -8.95
N ASP A 73 7.04 -7.97 -10.02
CA ASP A 73 6.39 -8.09 -11.33
C ASP A 73 6.53 -9.49 -11.93
N ILE A 74 7.71 -10.11 -11.81
CA ILE A 74 7.92 -11.50 -12.20
C ILE A 74 6.99 -12.43 -11.40
N LEU A 75 6.92 -12.24 -10.08
CA LEU A 75 6.07 -13.04 -9.21
C LEU A 75 4.60 -12.91 -9.58
N VAL A 76 4.10 -11.68 -9.77
CA VAL A 76 2.71 -11.42 -10.20
C VAL A 76 2.44 -12.08 -11.54
N THR A 77 3.34 -11.94 -12.52
CA THR A 77 3.20 -12.53 -13.85
C THR A 77 3.06 -14.05 -13.78
N ARG A 78 3.79 -14.70 -12.87
CA ARG A 78 3.73 -16.16 -12.66
C ARG A 78 2.50 -16.59 -11.87
N ALA A 79 2.11 -15.81 -10.86
CA ALA A 79 0.97 -16.13 -10.01
C ALA A 79 -0.38 -15.86 -10.68
N ARG A 80 -0.44 -14.88 -11.59
CA ARG A 80 -1.69 -14.40 -12.19
C ARG A 80 -2.52 -15.51 -12.86
N PRO A 81 -1.96 -16.38 -13.71
CA PRO A 81 -2.73 -17.45 -14.36
C PRO A 81 -3.28 -18.49 -13.38
N ILE A 82 -2.66 -18.62 -12.19
CA ILE A 82 -3.09 -19.54 -11.13
C ILE A 82 -4.22 -18.92 -10.30
N LEU A 83 -4.06 -17.65 -9.92
CA LEU A 83 -5.03 -16.93 -9.07
C LEU A 83 -6.25 -16.42 -9.85
N ASP A 84 -6.11 -16.20 -11.15
CA ASP A 84 -7.14 -15.65 -12.03
C ASP A 84 -7.11 -16.34 -13.41
N PRO A 85 -7.40 -17.65 -13.47
CA PRO A 85 -7.27 -18.46 -14.70
C PRO A 85 -8.19 -17.98 -15.83
N PHE A 86 -9.30 -17.33 -15.50
CA PHE A 86 -10.27 -16.80 -16.47
C PHE A 86 -10.01 -15.33 -16.83
N GLY A 87 -8.98 -14.69 -16.24
CA GLY A 87 -8.63 -13.29 -16.48
C GLY A 87 -9.72 -12.29 -16.07
N GLN A 88 -10.65 -12.70 -15.20
CA GLN A 88 -11.78 -11.88 -14.79
C GLN A 88 -11.33 -10.68 -13.94
N LYS A 89 -10.18 -10.80 -13.29
CA LYS A 89 -9.68 -9.78 -12.36
C LYS A 89 -8.57 -8.95 -13.01
N ALA A 90 -8.25 -9.13 -14.30
CA ALA A 90 -7.01 -8.65 -14.95
C ALA A 90 -6.70 -7.15 -14.76
N ARG A 91 -7.70 -6.33 -14.43
CA ARG A 91 -7.56 -4.89 -14.19
C ARG A 91 -7.06 -4.56 -12.76
N VAL A 92 -7.20 -5.49 -11.83
CA VAL A 92 -6.77 -5.31 -10.43
C VAL A 92 -5.27 -5.03 -10.36
N ARG A 93 -4.93 -3.84 -9.89
CA ARG A 93 -3.56 -3.34 -9.73
C ARG A 93 -2.92 -3.93 -8.50
N VAL A 94 -1.87 -4.70 -8.74
CA VAL A 94 -1.10 -5.40 -7.71
C VAL A 94 0.16 -4.61 -7.33
N GLU A 95 0.66 -3.78 -8.25
CA GLU A 95 1.82 -2.91 -8.07
C GLU A 95 1.63 -1.91 -6.91
N ASP A 96 0.39 -1.46 -6.66
CA ASP A 96 0.06 -0.54 -5.56
C ASP A 96 0.20 -1.22 -4.17
N LEU A 97 0.38 -2.55 -4.10
CA LEU A 97 0.63 -3.27 -2.85
C LEU A 97 2.08 -3.15 -2.35
N ILE A 98 2.97 -2.62 -3.20
CA ILE A 98 4.36 -2.35 -2.85
C ILE A 98 4.42 -1.08 -2.01
N ASP A 99 4.62 -1.24 -0.70
CA ASP A 99 4.63 -0.14 0.27
C ASP A 99 6.04 0.24 0.73
N TRP A 100 6.48 1.44 0.36
CA TRP A 100 7.74 2.06 0.77
C TRP A 100 7.56 3.28 1.69
N THR A 101 6.35 3.56 2.18
CA THR A 101 6.02 4.81 2.89
C THR A 101 6.85 5.08 4.16
N GLY A 102 7.45 4.05 4.76
CA GLY A 102 8.37 4.15 5.91
C GLY A 102 9.85 4.28 5.57
N GLU A 103 10.21 4.57 4.32
CA GLU A 103 11.62 4.71 3.92
C GLU A 103 12.33 5.84 4.70
N PRO A 104 13.55 5.60 5.21
CA PRO A 104 14.24 6.57 6.04
C PRO A 104 14.56 7.86 5.25
N PRO A 105 14.16 9.04 5.76
CA PRO A 105 14.54 10.31 5.17
C PRO A 105 16.06 10.53 5.28
N ARG A 106 16.64 11.18 4.27
CA ARG A 106 18.09 11.41 4.19
C ARG A 106 18.66 12.25 5.35
N HIS A 107 17.91 13.25 5.82
CA HIS A 107 18.37 14.25 6.79
C HIS A 107 19.78 14.80 6.45
N ASN A 108 20.74 14.68 7.38
CA ASN A 108 22.11 15.21 7.25
C ASN A 108 23.12 14.16 6.77
N LEU A 109 22.66 13.01 6.29
CA LEU A 109 23.54 11.91 5.89
C LEU A 109 24.17 12.14 4.52
N SER A 110 25.41 11.64 4.37
CA SER A 110 26.04 11.55 3.05
C SER A 110 25.25 10.63 2.12
N HIS A 111 25.44 10.76 0.80
CA HIS A 111 24.76 9.90 -0.17
C HIS A 111 24.99 8.40 0.09
N LEU A 112 26.22 8.02 0.48
CA LEU A 112 26.58 6.64 0.76
C LEU A 112 26.00 6.13 2.09
N GLN A 113 25.99 6.97 3.13
CA GLN A 113 25.39 6.64 4.42
C GLN A 113 23.87 6.46 4.30
N HIS A 114 23.21 7.35 3.55
CA HIS A 114 21.78 7.21 3.26
C HIS A 114 21.50 5.96 2.42
N GLY A 115 22.37 5.63 1.46
CA GLY A 115 22.29 4.40 0.68
C GLY A 115 22.30 3.14 1.56
N LEU A 116 23.18 3.07 2.56
CA LEU A 116 23.19 1.95 3.51
C LEU A 116 21.89 1.85 4.32
N GLN A 117 21.36 2.98 4.83
CA GLN A 117 20.09 2.97 5.55
C GLN A 117 18.91 2.50 4.68
N LYS A 118 18.90 2.91 3.40
CA LYS A 118 17.88 2.44 2.45
C LYS A 118 17.99 0.94 2.21
N ILE A 119 19.20 0.40 2.11
CA ILE A 119 19.43 -1.06 1.98
C ILE A 119 18.94 -1.79 3.23
N ASP A 120 19.27 -1.29 4.43
CA ASP A 120 18.82 -1.90 5.68
C ASP A 120 17.28 -1.90 5.81
N TYR A 121 16.64 -0.78 5.46
CA TYR A 121 15.17 -0.72 5.38
C TYR A 121 14.61 -1.69 4.33
N ALA A 122 15.25 -1.78 3.17
CA ALA A 122 14.84 -2.67 2.10
C ALA A 122 14.91 -4.16 2.49
N ARG A 123 15.79 -4.55 3.43
CA ARG A 123 15.85 -5.91 3.99
C ARG A 123 14.64 -6.28 4.83
N SER A 124 13.91 -5.31 5.36
CA SER A 124 12.67 -5.56 6.11
C SER A 124 11.48 -5.89 5.19
N LYS A 125 11.67 -5.86 3.86
CA LYS A 125 10.64 -6.18 2.87
C LYS A 125 10.80 -7.64 2.43
N SER A 126 9.67 -8.32 2.25
CA SER A 126 9.62 -9.71 1.79
C SER A 126 8.68 -9.83 0.59
N LEU A 127 9.12 -10.58 -0.43
CA LEU A 127 8.27 -10.95 -1.56
C LEU A 127 7.18 -11.94 -1.14
N ARG A 128 7.39 -12.75 -0.09
CA ARG A 128 6.35 -13.59 0.50
C ARG A 128 5.21 -12.77 1.10
N ASP A 129 5.53 -11.73 1.88
CA ASP A 129 4.52 -10.84 2.45
C ASP A 129 3.77 -10.09 1.34
N PHE A 130 4.49 -9.62 0.32
CA PHE A 130 3.89 -9.03 -0.86
C PHE A 130 2.96 -10.02 -1.57
N PHE A 131 3.39 -11.27 -1.77
CA PHE A 131 2.60 -12.32 -2.39
C PHE A 131 1.30 -12.61 -1.64
N GLN A 132 1.34 -12.66 -0.31
CA GLN A 132 0.13 -12.82 0.50
C GLN A 132 -0.87 -11.69 0.24
N ARG A 133 -0.39 -10.45 0.12
CA ARG A 133 -1.25 -9.32 -0.27
C ARG A 133 -1.81 -9.50 -1.68
N VAL A 134 -1.05 -10.05 -2.62
CA VAL A 134 -1.53 -10.39 -3.98
C VAL A 134 -2.65 -11.41 -3.94
N VAL A 135 -2.47 -12.50 -3.19
CA VAL A 135 -3.48 -13.55 -3.02
C VAL A 135 -4.74 -12.97 -2.39
N ILE A 136 -4.62 -12.15 -1.36
CA ILE A 136 -5.77 -11.50 -0.71
C ILE A 136 -6.45 -10.52 -1.68
N ARG A 137 -5.68 -9.77 -2.47
CA ARG A 137 -6.18 -8.80 -3.45
C ARG A 137 -6.96 -9.47 -4.59
N LEU A 138 -6.56 -10.67 -5.00
CA LEU A 138 -7.17 -11.38 -6.12
C LEU A 138 -8.18 -12.43 -5.67
N THR A 139 -7.87 -13.23 -4.67
CA THR A 139 -8.66 -14.39 -4.20
C THR A 139 -8.73 -14.40 -2.67
N PRO A 140 -9.41 -13.41 -2.04
CA PRO A 140 -9.49 -13.33 -0.58
C PRO A 140 -10.15 -14.58 0.03
N GLU A 141 -11.05 -15.23 -0.71
CA GLU A 141 -11.73 -16.49 -0.33
C GLU A 141 -10.76 -17.67 -0.12
N ALA A 142 -9.56 -17.62 -0.72
CA ALA A 142 -8.55 -18.67 -0.61
C ALA A 142 -7.90 -18.70 0.80
N VAL A 143 -7.87 -17.54 1.46
CA VAL A 143 -7.23 -17.37 2.79
C VAL A 143 -8.09 -16.50 3.71
N PRO A 144 -9.33 -16.90 4.04
CA PRO A 144 -10.33 -16.01 4.64
C PRO A 144 -9.89 -15.35 5.95
N ASP A 145 -9.33 -16.09 6.90
CA ASP A 145 -8.99 -15.53 8.23
C ASP A 145 -7.86 -14.50 8.14
N HIS A 146 -6.87 -14.76 7.30
CA HIS A 146 -5.77 -13.84 7.08
C HIS A 146 -6.22 -12.62 6.26
N ALA A 147 -7.05 -12.85 5.22
CA ALA A 147 -7.65 -11.81 4.40
C ALA A 147 -8.54 -10.88 5.23
N LYS A 148 -9.38 -11.41 6.13
CA LYS A 148 -10.18 -10.63 7.08
C LYS A 148 -9.31 -9.73 7.94
N SER A 149 -8.28 -10.30 8.55
CA SER A 149 -7.38 -9.56 9.45
C SER A 149 -6.67 -8.43 8.70
N LEU A 150 -6.05 -8.74 7.55
CA LEU A 150 -5.34 -7.74 6.75
C LEU A 150 -6.29 -6.65 6.25
N ALA A 151 -7.46 -7.03 5.73
CA ALA A 151 -8.44 -6.08 5.22
C ALA A 151 -9.00 -5.19 6.36
N ALA A 152 -9.23 -5.75 7.56
CA ALA A 152 -9.61 -4.96 8.72
C ALA A 152 -8.53 -3.91 9.05
N PHE A 153 -7.26 -4.34 9.16
CA PHE A 153 -6.15 -3.44 9.45
C PHE A 153 -6.01 -2.34 8.40
N ASP A 154 -6.12 -2.70 7.12
CA ASP A 154 -6.02 -1.77 6.01
C ASP A 154 -7.18 -0.77 5.99
N LEU A 155 -8.42 -1.22 6.25
CA LEU A 155 -9.57 -0.32 6.40
C LEU A 155 -9.35 0.66 7.55
N VAL A 156 -8.97 0.18 8.73
CA VAL A 156 -8.76 1.04 9.90
C VAL A 156 -7.56 1.97 9.73
N ALA A 157 -6.53 1.57 8.99
CA ALA A 157 -5.43 2.47 8.63
C ALA A 157 -5.90 3.62 7.73
N CYS A 158 -6.90 3.40 6.88
CA CYS A 158 -7.46 4.44 6.02
C CYS A 158 -8.50 5.31 6.74
N ILE A 159 -9.49 4.70 7.39
CA ILE A 159 -10.66 5.43 7.96
C ILE A 159 -10.52 5.78 9.44
N GLY A 160 -9.54 5.17 10.11
CA GLY A 160 -9.32 5.32 11.55
C GLY A 160 -8.37 6.47 11.88
N VAL A 161 -8.59 7.08 13.04
CA VAL A 161 -7.64 8.00 13.65
C VAL A 161 -6.83 7.21 14.68
N PRO A 162 -5.50 7.07 14.50
CA PRO A 162 -4.65 6.41 15.47
C PRO A 162 -4.54 7.26 16.75
N LEU A 163 -4.74 6.63 17.89
CA LEU A 163 -4.46 7.14 19.23
C LEU A 163 -3.36 6.27 19.88
N PRO A 164 -2.66 6.74 20.92
CA PRO A 164 -1.54 6.01 21.52
C PRO A 164 -1.84 4.54 21.89
N ASN A 165 -3.07 4.23 22.29
CA ASN A 165 -3.49 2.89 22.74
C ASN A 165 -4.76 2.38 22.04
N ALA A 166 -5.22 3.01 20.95
CA ALA A 166 -6.48 2.66 20.30
C ALA A 166 -6.56 3.20 18.88
N HIS A 167 -7.47 2.67 18.08
CA HIS A 167 -7.90 3.30 16.83
C HIS A 167 -9.35 3.77 16.98
N VAL A 168 -9.65 4.97 16.49
CA VAL A 168 -11.01 5.51 16.51
C VAL A 168 -11.56 5.57 15.10
N VAL A 169 -12.68 4.89 14.86
CA VAL A 169 -13.44 5.01 13.62
C VAL A 169 -14.70 5.83 13.91
N ARG A 170 -14.81 6.99 13.25
CA ARG A 170 -15.98 7.86 13.39
C ARG A 170 -16.98 7.53 12.29
N PHE A 171 -18.26 7.47 12.65
CA PHE A 171 -19.33 7.17 11.71
C PHE A 171 -20.58 7.98 12.03
N ALA A 172 -21.40 8.31 11.03
CA ALA A 172 -22.69 8.95 11.20
C ALA A 172 -23.78 8.10 10.55
N ARG A 173 -24.93 7.96 11.22
CA ARG A 173 -26.08 7.26 10.64
C ARG A 173 -26.97 8.25 9.88
N THR A 174 -27.44 7.83 8.73
CA THR A 174 -28.35 8.58 7.87
C THR A 174 -29.48 7.67 7.40
N ASP A 175 -30.58 8.24 6.91
CA ASP A 175 -31.69 7.45 6.35
C ASP A 175 -31.27 6.56 5.17
N ALA A 176 -30.18 6.93 4.49
CA ALA A 176 -29.66 6.21 3.32
C ALA A 176 -28.58 5.17 3.68
N GLY A 177 -28.10 5.13 4.91
CA GLY A 177 -27.00 4.25 5.32
C GLY A 177 -26.04 4.88 6.33
N THR A 178 -24.81 4.38 6.40
CA THR A 178 -23.80 4.85 7.36
C THR A 178 -22.65 5.56 6.66
N VAL A 179 -22.33 6.77 7.09
CA VAL A 179 -21.21 7.56 6.58
C VAL A 179 -20.00 7.35 7.47
N VAL A 180 -18.84 7.10 6.85
CA VAL A 180 -17.53 7.07 7.51
C VAL A 180 -16.60 8.02 6.80
N SER A 181 -15.80 8.77 7.56
CA SER A 181 -14.87 9.76 7.00
C SER A 181 -13.43 9.28 7.07
N MET A 182 -12.77 9.21 5.91
CA MET A 182 -11.31 9.13 5.81
C MET A 182 -10.72 10.54 5.86
N ARG A 183 -9.70 10.77 6.70
CA ARG A 183 -9.01 12.06 6.78
C ARG A 183 -7.95 12.19 5.70
N LEU A 184 -7.94 13.31 4.99
CA LEU A 184 -6.84 13.67 4.10
C LEU A 184 -5.82 14.47 4.90
N GLY A 185 -4.71 13.82 5.28
CA GLY A 185 -3.57 14.51 5.88
C GLY A 185 -2.97 15.48 4.87
N ARG A 186 -2.99 16.78 5.16
CA ARG A 186 -2.46 17.84 4.29
C ARG A 186 -1.38 18.64 5.00
N GLU A 187 -0.32 18.96 4.27
CA GLU A 187 0.67 19.95 4.68
C GLU A 187 0.21 21.35 4.26
N GLU A 188 0.70 22.40 4.94
CA GLU A 188 0.32 23.80 4.65
C GLU A 188 0.63 24.24 3.20
N SER A 189 1.64 23.62 2.58
CA SER A 189 2.07 23.90 1.20
C SER A 189 1.19 23.23 0.13
N GLN A 190 0.30 22.31 0.51
CA GLN A 190 -0.50 21.52 -0.44
C GLN A 190 -1.77 22.24 -0.88
N MET A 191 -2.10 22.14 -2.17
CA MET A 191 -3.31 22.77 -2.71
C MET A 191 -4.58 22.10 -2.16
N PRO A 192 -5.59 22.88 -1.73
CA PRO A 192 -6.73 22.40 -0.93
C PRO A 192 -7.70 21.45 -1.66
N TRP A 193 -7.62 21.36 -2.98
CA TRP A 193 -8.50 20.55 -3.82
C TRP A 193 -7.73 19.57 -4.70
N HIS A 194 -6.53 19.19 -4.26
CA HIS A 194 -5.67 18.25 -4.96
C HIS A 194 -5.43 17.01 -4.10
N LEU A 195 -5.48 15.83 -4.71
CA LEU A 195 -5.09 14.58 -4.06
C LEU A 195 -3.60 14.33 -4.27
N THR A 196 -2.87 14.05 -3.19
CA THR A 196 -1.47 13.62 -3.29
C THR A 196 -1.41 12.16 -3.75
N PRO A 197 -0.26 11.68 -4.27
CA PRO A 197 -0.06 10.26 -4.55
C PRO A 197 -0.36 9.35 -3.36
N ALA A 198 0.02 9.77 -2.14
CA ALA A 198 -0.27 9.04 -0.91
C ALA A 198 -1.77 8.93 -0.61
N HIS A 199 -2.54 10.00 -0.89
CA HIS A 199 -4.00 9.95 -0.76
C HIS A 199 -4.61 8.95 -1.75
N LEU A 200 -4.15 8.95 -3.00
CA LEU A 200 -4.65 8.02 -4.02
C LEU A 200 -4.35 6.56 -3.68
N ILE A 201 -3.17 6.28 -3.13
CA ILE A 201 -2.82 4.94 -2.61
C ILE A 201 -3.76 4.56 -1.47
N SER A 202 -4.04 5.48 -0.54
CA SER A 202 -4.95 5.22 0.59
C SER A 202 -6.39 4.94 0.14
N ILE A 203 -6.88 5.65 -0.89
CA ILE A 203 -8.20 5.41 -1.50
C ILE A 203 -8.25 4.03 -2.15
N ASP A 204 -7.24 3.66 -2.95
CA ASP A 204 -7.21 2.33 -3.57
C ASP A 204 -7.13 1.24 -2.51
N LYS A 205 -6.23 1.38 -1.53
CA LYS A 205 -6.08 0.48 -0.37
C LYS A 205 -7.41 0.24 0.36
N MET A 206 -8.18 1.29 0.55
CA MET A 206 -9.50 1.20 1.17
C MET A 206 -10.50 0.42 0.31
N PHE A 207 -10.56 0.66 -1.01
CA PHE A 207 -11.44 -0.12 -1.89
C PHE A 207 -11.03 -1.59 -1.95
N VAL A 208 -9.72 -1.89 -1.92
CA VAL A 208 -9.21 -3.25 -1.81
C VAL A 208 -9.79 -3.94 -0.59
N ALA A 209 -9.59 -3.32 0.56
CA ALA A 209 -9.90 -3.91 1.83
C ALA A 209 -11.43 -4.07 1.99
N LEU A 210 -12.21 -3.09 1.51
CA LEU A 210 -13.66 -3.18 1.46
C LEU A 210 -14.14 -4.34 0.57
N ALA A 211 -13.60 -4.46 -0.65
CA ALA A 211 -13.95 -5.55 -1.55
C ALA A 211 -13.60 -6.92 -0.96
N ALA A 212 -12.44 -7.05 -0.32
CA ALA A 212 -12.03 -8.28 0.34
C ALA A 212 -12.97 -8.66 1.49
N VAL A 213 -13.36 -7.69 2.33
CA VAL A 213 -14.34 -7.91 3.41
C VAL A 213 -15.68 -8.39 2.86
N CYS A 214 -16.20 -7.72 1.82
CA CYS A 214 -17.46 -8.12 1.18
C CYS A 214 -17.37 -9.53 0.57
N ALA A 215 -16.28 -9.83 -0.13
CA ALA A 215 -16.02 -11.13 -0.76
C ALA A 215 -16.09 -12.26 0.28
N ILE A 216 -15.33 -12.12 1.37
CA ILE A 216 -15.26 -13.13 2.44
C ILE A 216 -16.60 -13.30 3.17
N ALA A 217 -17.41 -12.25 3.23
CA ALA A 217 -18.75 -12.30 3.81
C ALA A 217 -19.82 -12.88 2.87
N GLY A 218 -19.44 -13.31 1.65
CA GLY A 218 -20.36 -13.86 0.66
C GLY A 218 -21.10 -12.81 -0.17
N MET A 219 -20.75 -11.53 -0.04
CA MET A 219 -21.32 -10.40 -0.81
C MET A 219 -20.57 -10.23 -2.13
N ALA A 220 -20.58 -11.27 -2.96
CA ALA A 220 -19.76 -11.34 -4.18
C ALA A 220 -20.13 -10.25 -5.21
N ALA A 221 -21.42 -9.90 -5.33
CA ALA A 221 -21.87 -8.87 -6.26
C ALA A 221 -21.34 -7.49 -5.86
N GLU A 222 -21.37 -7.17 -4.56
CA GLU A 222 -20.88 -5.93 -4.00
C GLU A 222 -19.35 -5.86 -4.09
N ALA A 223 -18.65 -6.95 -3.80
CA ALA A 223 -17.19 -7.02 -3.92
C ALA A 223 -16.71 -6.73 -5.36
N VAL A 224 -17.37 -7.30 -6.37
CA VAL A 224 -17.08 -7.02 -7.78
C VAL A 224 -17.37 -5.55 -8.11
N GLN A 225 -18.52 -5.02 -7.71
CA GLN A 225 -18.87 -3.61 -7.95
C GLN A 225 -17.87 -2.65 -7.31
N ILE A 226 -17.47 -2.90 -6.06
CA ILE A 226 -16.47 -2.10 -5.34
C ILE A 226 -15.13 -2.14 -6.07
N THR A 227 -14.71 -3.31 -6.52
CA THR A 227 -13.44 -3.48 -7.24
C THR A 227 -13.45 -2.70 -8.56
N GLU A 228 -14.43 -2.96 -9.44
CA GLU A 228 -14.48 -2.35 -10.77
C GLU A 228 -14.70 -0.83 -10.73
N ARG A 229 -15.62 -0.38 -9.88
CA ARG A 229 -15.93 1.05 -9.77
C ARG A 229 -14.84 1.79 -9.00
N GLY A 230 -14.30 1.19 -7.94
CA GLY A 230 -13.18 1.73 -7.19
C GLY A 230 -11.96 1.97 -8.08
N GLU A 231 -11.60 0.98 -8.92
CA GLU A 231 -10.49 1.13 -9.86
C GLU A 231 -10.74 2.23 -10.89
N SER A 232 -11.95 2.29 -11.46
CA SER A 232 -12.33 3.35 -12.40
C SER A 232 -12.26 4.74 -11.77
N ILE A 233 -12.67 4.87 -10.51
CA ILE A 233 -12.58 6.11 -9.74
C ILE A 233 -11.12 6.49 -9.53
N VAL A 234 -10.27 5.58 -9.03
CA VAL A 234 -8.84 5.83 -8.80
C VAL A 234 -8.14 6.21 -10.11
N GLN A 235 -8.43 5.52 -11.21
CA GLN A 235 -7.88 5.85 -12.53
C GLN A 235 -8.29 7.26 -12.97
N ARG A 236 -9.56 7.62 -12.79
CA ARG A 236 -10.06 8.96 -13.13
C ARG A 236 -9.38 10.04 -12.28
N LEU A 237 -9.23 9.80 -10.98
CA LEU A 237 -8.59 10.74 -10.06
C LEU A 237 -7.09 10.92 -10.34
N ARG A 238 -6.43 9.89 -10.91
CA ARG A 238 -5.04 9.99 -11.41
C ARG A 238 -4.94 10.74 -12.74
N GLN A 239 -5.96 10.66 -13.60
CA GLN A 239 -5.95 11.24 -14.95
C GLN A 239 -6.49 12.66 -15.03
N SER A 240 -7.48 13.02 -14.21
CA SER A 240 -7.69 14.43 -13.88
C SER A 240 -6.41 14.91 -13.20
N THR A 241 -6.08 16.20 -13.26
CA THR A 241 -4.85 16.79 -12.71
C THR A 241 -4.72 16.68 -11.17
N THR A 242 -5.35 15.68 -10.56
CA THR A 242 -5.66 15.47 -9.14
C THR A 242 -6.58 16.52 -8.55
N GLN A 243 -7.00 17.49 -9.35
CA GLN A 243 -7.93 18.56 -8.97
C GLN A 243 -9.37 18.05 -8.97
N TYR A 244 -10.08 18.25 -7.87
CA TYR A 244 -11.50 17.92 -7.73
C TYR A 244 -12.31 19.13 -7.24
N LYS A 245 -13.64 19.05 -7.35
CA LYS A 245 -14.55 20.08 -6.86
C LYS A 245 -15.07 19.72 -5.47
N SER A 246 -15.47 20.71 -4.69
CA SER A 246 -16.12 20.47 -3.40
C SER A 246 -17.38 19.64 -3.58
N GLY A 247 -17.46 18.51 -2.88
CA GLY A 247 -18.59 17.61 -2.95
C GLY A 247 -18.63 16.78 -4.24
N ASP A 248 -17.49 16.56 -4.90
CA ASP A 248 -17.43 15.64 -6.04
C ASP A 248 -17.82 14.23 -5.60
N GLN A 249 -18.82 13.65 -6.28
CA GLN A 249 -19.46 12.40 -5.88
C GLN A 249 -19.18 11.28 -6.87
N HIS A 250 -18.86 10.11 -6.32
CA HIS A 250 -18.61 8.90 -7.07
C HIS A 250 -19.48 7.76 -6.52
N VAL A 251 -20.33 7.20 -7.37
CA VAL A 251 -21.23 6.10 -7.02
C VAL A 251 -20.53 4.76 -7.24
N ILE A 252 -20.57 3.90 -6.24
CA ILE A 252 -19.98 2.55 -6.23
C ILE A 252 -21.14 1.55 -6.16
N GLY A 253 -21.91 1.52 -7.24
CA GLY A 253 -23.11 0.69 -7.34
C GLY A 253 -24.12 0.98 -6.22
N LEU A 254 -24.67 -0.09 -5.63
CA LEU A 254 -25.56 0.00 -4.47
C LEU A 254 -24.80 -0.09 -3.14
N ALA A 255 -23.56 -0.57 -3.17
CA ALA A 255 -22.76 -0.86 -1.98
C ALA A 255 -22.27 0.41 -1.26
N ALA A 256 -21.83 1.42 -2.02
CA ALA A 256 -21.30 2.63 -1.43
C ALA A 256 -21.38 3.88 -2.34
N ARG A 257 -21.16 5.05 -1.74
CA ARG A 257 -20.92 6.32 -2.44
C ARG A 257 -19.78 7.07 -1.76
N MET A 258 -18.83 7.53 -2.56
CA MET A 258 -17.70 8.34 -2.10
C MET A 258 -17.96 9.82 -2.42
N THR A 259 -17.69 10.71 -1.48
CA THR A 259 -17.78 12.16 -1.65
C THR A 259 -16.47 12.81 -1.23
N LEU A 260 -15.88 13.59 -2.13
CA LEU A 260 -14.62 14.29 -1.89
C LEU A 260 -14.87 15.67 -1.28
N HIS A 261 -14.27 15.91 -0.10
CA HIS A 261 -14.22 17.21 0.54
C HIS A 261 -12.79 17.72 0.59
N ARG A 262 -12.59 18.95 1.07
CA ARG A 262 -11.27 19.57 1.18
C ARG A 262 -10.30 18.70 1.97
N ASP A 263 -10.67 18.36 3.21
CA ASP A 263 -9.77 17.72 4.19
C ASP A 263 -10.18 16.28 4.55
N ARG A 264 -11.22 15.75 3.90
CA ARG A 264 -11.73 14.41 4.15
C ARG A 264 -12.42 13.82 2.93
N ILE A 265 -12.61 12.50 2.97
CA ILE A 265 -13.42 11.74 2.02
C ILE A 265 -14.51 11.05 2.82
N ASP A 266 -15.76 11.34 2.49
CA ASP A 266 -16.91 10.73 3.15
C ASP A 266 -17.39 9.54 2.31
N ILE A 267 -17.59 8.40 2.96
CA ILE A 267 -18.02 7.16 2.31
C ILE A 267 -19.34 6.76 2.95
N LEU A 268 -20.41 6.88 2.18
CA LEU A 268 -21.72 6.38 2.55
C LEU A 268 -21.81 4.91 2.15
N PHE A 269 -21.86 4.02 3.13
CA PHE A 269 -22.10 2.59 2.95
C PHE A 269 -23.59 2.28 3.03
N ALA A 270 -24.03 1.32 2.20
CA ALA A 270 -25.27 0.63 2.44
C ALA A 270 -25.24 -0.09 3.80
N GLN A 271 -26.42 -0.29 4.39
CA GLN A 271 -26.53 -0.73 5.78
C GLN A 271 -25.97 -2.15 6.01
N ASP A 272 -26.20 -3.04 5.06
CA ASP A 272 -25.64 -4.40 5.00
C ASP A 272 -24.12 -4.38 4.89
N VAL A 273 -23.56 -3.59 3.96
CA VAL A 273 -22.11 -3.44 3.78
C VAL A 273 -21.46 -2.90 5.04
N TRP A 274 -22.04 -1.86 5.65
CA TRP A 274 -21.52 -1.30 6.91
C TRP A 274 -21.53 -2.32 8.04
N GLN A 275 -22.59 -3.11 8.17
CA GLN A 275 -22.70 -4.11 9.23
C GLN A 275 -21.57 -5.14 9.11
N VAL A 276 -21.30 -5.65 7.91
CA VAL A 276 -20.19 -6.58 7.65
C VAL A 276 -18.84 -5.94 7.99
N VAL A 277 -18.60 -4.71 7.53
CA VAL A 277 -17.35 -3.98 7.83
C VAL A 277 -17.16 -3.78 9.33
N TYR A 278 -18.23 -3.37 10.02
CA TYR A 278 -18.22 -3.14 11.47
C TYR A 278 -17.87 -4.43 12.23
N ASP A 279 -18.51 -5.54 11.87
CA ASP A 279 -18.31 -6.82 12.53
C ASP A 279 -16.89 -7.35 12.32
N VAL A 280 -16.38 -7.31 11.07
CA VAL A 280 -15.01 -7.76 10.76
C VAL A 280 -13.95 -6.92 11.48
N ILE A 281 -14.10 -5.59 11.52
CA ILE A 281 -13.14 -4.74 12.24
C ILE A 281 -13.16 -5.05 13.74
N ARG A 282 -14.33 -5.28 14.34
CA ARG A 282 -14.46 -5.62 15.76
C ARG A 282 -13.88 -6.98 16.10
N GLU A 283 -14.02 -7.94 15.21
CA GLU A 283 -13.48 -9.29 15.36
C GLU A 283 -11.95 -9.28 15.28
N CYS A 284 -11.39 -8.60 14.28
CA CYS A 284 -9.97 -8.70 13.95
C CYS A 284 -9.06 -7.71 14.70
N ILE A 285 -9.57 -6.55 15.15
CA ILE A 285 -8.72 -5.50 15.73
C ILE A 285 -9.13 -5.19 17.17
N ALA A 286 -8.28 -5.64 18.09
CA ALA A 286 -8.41 -5.30 19.50
C ALA A 286 -8.25 -3.78 19.72
N GLY A 287 -9.13 -3.19 20.53
CA GLY A 287 -9.02 -1.80 20.95
C GLY A 287 -9.53 -0.75 19.96
N VAL A 288 -10.18 -1.14 18.85
CA VAL A 288 -10.92 -0.19 18.00
C VAL A 288 -12.14 0.34 18.73
N LYS A 289 -12.33 1.66 18.71
CA LYS A 289 -13.51 2.35 19.22
C LYS A 289 -14.31 2.95 18.07
N PHE A 290 -15.57 2.60 17.99
CA PHE A 290 -16.51 3.21 17.05
C PHE A 290 -17.26 4.35 17.75
N ILE A 291 -17.16 5.56 17.19
CA ILE A 291 -17.80 6.76 17.74
C ILE A 291 -18.84 7.26 16.74
N ALA A 292 -20.09 7.30 17.17
CA ALA A 292 -21.16 7.89 16.37
C ALA A 292 -21.04 9.42 16.43
N ASP A 293 -20.93 10.07 15.28
CA ASP A 293 -21.13 11.51 15.15
C ASP A 293 -22.64 11.80 15.22
N ALA A 294 -22.99 12.82 16.00
CA ALA A 294 -24.37 13.23 16.25
C ALA A 294 -25.02 13.88 15.02
#